data_AF-A0A9E2M4G4-F1
#
_entry.id   AF-A0A9E2M4G4-F1
#
_cell.length_a   1.000
_cell.length_b   1.000
_cell.length_c   1.000
_cell.angle_alpha   90.00
_cell.angle_beta   90.00
_cell.angle_gamma   90.00
#
_symmetry.space_group_name_H-M   'P 1'
#
loop_
_entity.id
_entity.type
_entity.pdbx_description
1 polymer ?
#
loop_
_entity_poly.entity_id
_entity_poly.type
_entity_poly.pdbx_seq_one_letter_code
_entity_poly.pdbx_strand_id
1 'polypeptide(L)'
;MILTTTARALFNKLDELIRQEKFDSVVNMIESVLLDGDSSRDFPVVEQGILLLYKAESLFRLCKFSASEETILRSLKILSNTEINEQFARAKFVRGQVLQALGSLESAEEEFNESYVYFKRLDDVNGMLKPLNRLANIAYLEGKYEKAADFLKRCVQLSQRSDDDHDSMAYRLNLRRIYTIQGRFAEASGISCADDARVTDDRLFQCHAFLTRAHISCLTLDVDCAAETLENAFHLIHDTDLMQEAIYYREYSGLLAYTRGNYAKAREYYHKVLDMPEPTASAVAQTLRMLTDVYIAEEKFAIAEETAVKAEAAITRINERIELGALYRAYGQIHTHKQEAESACDDFKRSIDLLREIGARYELALSYLTAGKSESYGFDERMRHLEMSRMLFIEMDVPKRVEQVKIAFAELRRAANVSAASRKDDLAAPAIITGNRQMKEILAAVERIKNTSHTVLITGETGTGKDLLAEYIHRSSTRANKPFRIVNTAAIPSELLESELFGYRKGTYTGATHDKAGLIESAEEGTFLFR
;
A
#
# COMPACT_ATOMS: atom_id res chain seq x y z
N MET A 1 9.17 -23.05 40.64
CA MET A 1 8.05 -23.51 41.50
C MET A 1 8.24 -25.00 41.79
N ILE A 2 8.16 -25.45 43.04
CA ILE A 2 8.25 -26.88 43.37
C ILE A 2 6.86 -27.48 43.19
N LEU A 3 6.62 -28.13 42.04
CA LEU A 3 5.39 -28.89 41.78
C LEU A 3 5.35 -30.13 42.69
N THR A 4 4.15 -30.55 43.09
CA THR A 4 3.97 -31.86 43.72
C THR A 4 4.37 -32.98 42.74
N THR A 5 4.82 -34.14 43.22
CA THR A 5 5.20 -35.28 42.35
C THR A 5 4.05 -35.70 41.43
N THR A 6 2.81 -35.64 41.93
CA THR A 6 1.58 -35.93 41.20
C THR A 6 1.31 -34.88 40.12
N ALA A 7 1.46 -33.59 40.44
CA ALA A 7 1.28 -32.52 39.47
C ALA A 7 2.33 -32.55 38.36
N ARG A 8 3.59 -32.85 38.70
CA ARG A 8 4.68 -32.98 37.71
C ARG A 8 4.42 -34.10 36.71
N ALA A 9 3.91 -35.25 37.16
CA ALA A 9 3.55 -36.35 36.28
C ALA A 9 2.40 -35.98 35.33
N LEU A 10 1.39 -35.26 35.83
CA LEU A 10 0.29 -34.77 35.02
C LEU A 10 0.77 -33.77 33.95
N PHE A 11 1.51 -32.73 34.33
CA PHE A 11 2.01 -31.72 33.37
C PHE A 11 2.91 -32.34 32.30
N ASN A 12 3.82 -33.26 32.67
CA ASN A 12 4.63 -33.99 31.68
C ASN A 12 3.76 -34.76 30.68
N LYS A 13 2.64 -35.33 31.13
CA LYS A 13 1.71 -36.05 30.25
C LYS A 13 0.93 -35.09 29.34
N LEU A 14 0.50 -33.95 29.86
CA LEU A 14 -0.15 -32.90 29.06
C LEU A 14 0.81 -32.39 27.98
N ASP A 15 2.08 -32.13 28.31
CA ASP A 15 3.11 -31.72 27.35
C ASP A 15 3.34 -32.78 26.26
N GLU A 16 3.34 -34.06 26.63
CA GLU A 16 3.45 -35.16 25.66
C GLU A 16 2.25 -35.19 24.70
N LEU A 17 1.02 -35.01 25.22
CA LEU A 17 -0.18 -34.97 24.40
C LEU A 17 -0.20 -33.75 23.48
N ILE A 18 0.25 -32.58 23.95
CA ILE A 18 0.38 -31.35 23.14
C ILE A 18 1.40 -31.57 22.02
N ARG A 19 2.56 -32.18 22.31
CA ARG A 19 3.56 -32.53 21.28
C ARG A 19 3.03 -33.52 20.24
N GLN A 20 2.07 -34.37 20.62
CA GLN A 20 1.38 -35.30 19.72
C GLN A 20 0.13 -34.69 19.06
N GLU A 21 -0.12 -33.39 19.27
CA GLU A 21 -1.30 -32.65 18.78
C GLU A 21 -2.66 -33.26 19.21
N LYS A 22 -2.68 -33.99 20.33
CA LYS A 22 -3.89 -34.63 20.88
C LYS A 22 -4.67 -33.68 21.78
N PHE A 23 -5.10 -32.54 21.24
CA PHE A 23 -5.73 -31.46 22.01
C PHE A 23 -7.03 -31.87 22.70
N ASP A 24 -7.89 -32.70 22.07
CA ASP A 24 -9.11 -33.18 22.73
C ASP A 24 -8.78 -34.08 23.94
N SER A 25 -7.68 -34.85 23.88
CA SER A 25 -7.24 -35.66 25.02
C SER A 25 -6.75 -34.81 26.19
N VAL A 26 -6.08 -33.68 25.90
CA VAL A 26 -5.65 -32.69 26.90
C VAL A 26 -6.87 -32.09 27.59
N VAL A 27 -7.88 -31.66 26.82
CA VAL A 27 -9.13 -31.08 27.36
C VAL A 27 -9.83 -32.08 28.28
N ASN A 28 -10.06 -33.31 27.81
CA ASN A 28 -10.75 -34.34 28.59
C ASN A 28 -10.00 -34.72 29.87
N MET A 29 -8.66 -34.81 29.80
CA MET A 29 -7.82 -35.11 30.96
C MET A 29 -7.94 -34.00 32.02
N ILE A 30 -7.84 -32.73 31.62
CA ILE A 30 -7.95 -31.60 32.54
C ILE A 30 -9.36 -31.52 33.14
N GLU A 31 -10.40 -31.75 32.34
CA GLU A 31 -11.78 -31.79 32.85
C GLU A 31 -11.98 -32.88 33.88
N SER A 32 -11.43 -34.09 33.68
CA SER A 32 -11.53 -35.16 34.67
C SER A 32 -10.89 -34.77 36.01
N VAL A 33 -9.76 -34.06 36.00
CA VAL A 33 -9.04 -33.60 37.20
C VAL A 33 -9.77 -32.47 37.91
N LEU A 34 -10.39 -31.55 37.17
CA LEU A 34 -11.08 -30.37 37.72
C LEU A 34 -12.53 -30.65 38.14
N LEU A 35 -13.19 -31.67 37.57
CA LEU A 35 -14.57 -32.07 37.91
C LEU A 35 -14.63 -33.00 39.13
N ASP A 36 -13.58 -33.80 39.38
CA ASP A 36 -13.51 -34.58 40.62
C ASP A 36 -13.25 -33.64 41.81
N GLY A 37 -14.30 -33.43 42.62
CA GLY A 37 -14.28 -32.52 43.77
C GLY A 37 -13.26 -32.88 44.86
N ASP A 38 -12.80 -34.13 44.89
CA ASP A 38 -11.71 -34.58 45.77
C ASP A 38 -10.32 -34.34 45.14
N SER A 39 -10.10 -34.64 43.85
CA SER A 39 -8.80 -34.41 43.20
C SER A 39 -8.50 -32.94 42.95
N SER A 40 -9.51 -32.10 42.71
CA SER A 40 -9.34 -30.65 42.57
C SER A 40 -8.82 -29.98 43.84
N ARG A 41 -9.10 -30.54 45.03
CA ARG A 41 -8.60 -30.05 46.32
C ARG A 41 -7.14 -30.41 46.58
N ASP A 42 -6.60 -31.41 45.86
CA ASP A 42 -5.20 -31.84 45.96
C ASP A 42 -4.25 -30.96 45.15
N PHE A 43 -4.76 -30.14 44.21
CA PHE A 43 -3.95 -29.19 43.46
C PHE A 43 -3.94 -27.81 44.12
N PRO A 44 -2.75 -27.24 44.42
CA PRO A 44 -2.60 -25.83 44.75
C PRO A 44 -3.33 -24.93 43.74
N VAL A 45 -3.93 -23.84 44.25
CA VAL A 45 -4.72 -22.88 43.45
C VAL A 45 -3.96 -22.43 42.19
N VAL A 46 -2.65 -22.19 42.28
CA VAL A 46 -1.80 -21.82 41.15
C VAL A 46 -1.76 -22.90 40.06
N GLU A 47 -1.63 -24.17 40.44
CA GLU A 47 -1.59 -25.30 39.51
C GLU A 47 -2.93 -25.49 38.80
N GLN A 48 -4.05 -25.23 39.47
CA GLN A 48 -5.37 -25.20 38.82
C GLN A 48 -5.45 -24.10 37.77
N GLY A 49 -4.87 -22.93 38.04
CA GLY A 49 -4.75 -21.83 37.07
C GLY A 49 -3.95 -22.24 35.83
N ILE A 50 -2.85 -22.98 36.02
CA ILE A 50 -2.01 -23.50 34.93
C ILE A 50 -2.77 -24.58 34.14
N LEU A 51 -3.50 -25.50 34.79
CA LEU A 51 -4.33 -26.48 34.09
C LEU A 51 -5.38 -25.80 33.19
N LEU A 52 -6.03 -24.74 33.69
CA LEU A 52 -6.97 -23.97 32.87
C LEU A 52 -6.29 -23.29 31.68
N LEU A 53 -5.04 -22.83 31.82
CA LEU A 53 -4.26 -22.29 30.71
C LEU A 53 -4.02 -23.36 29.62
N TYR A 54 -3.59 -24.57 30.00
CA TYR A 54 -3.39 -25.68 29.06
C TYR A 54 -4.69 -26.08 28.35
N LYS A 55 -5.81 -26.07 29.10
CA LYS A 55 -7.14 -26.33 28.54
C LYS A 55 -7.54 -25.26 27.52
N ALA A 56 -7.36 -23.98 27.85
CA ALA A 56 -7.68 -22.88 26.96
C ALA A 56 -6.84 -22.95 25.67
N GLU A 57 -5.52 -23.15 25.77
CA GLU A 57 -4.65 -23.30 24.60
C GLU A 57 -5.08 -24.47 23.70
N SER A 58 -5.46 -25.60 24.30
CA SER A 58 -5.97 -26.77 23.56
C SER A 58 -7.31 -26.49 22.89
N LEU A 59 -8.23 -25.80 23.57
CA LEU A 59 -9.51 -25.37 22.98
C LEU A 59 -9.30 -24.41 21.82
N PHE A 60 -8.34 -23.48 21.92
CA PHE A 60 -7.95 -22.60 20.82
C PHE A 60 -7.45 -23.39 19.61
N ARG A 61 -6.56 -24.38 19.82
CA ARG A 61 -6.05 -25.25 18.74
C ARG A 61 -7.14 -26.10 18.07
N LEU A 62 -8.21 -26.39 18.79
CA LEU A 62 -9.42 -27.07 18.29
C LEU A 62 -10.44 -26.09 17.66
N CYS A 63 -10.09 -24.82 17.47
CA CYS A 63 -10.96 -23.76 16.98
C CYS A 63 -12.23 -23.52 17.83
N LYS A 64 -12.22 -23.94 19.11
CA LYS A 64 -13.31 -23.72 20.07
C LYS A 64 -13.13 -22.38 20.80
N PHE A 65 -13.11 -21.28 20.05
CA PHE A 65 -12.68 -19.95 20.53
C PHE A 65 -13.48 -19.41 21.72
N SER A 66 -14.82 -19.51 21.70
CA SER A 66 -15.65 -19.01 22.81
C SER A 66 -15.42 -19.79 24.12
N ALA A 67 -15.28 -21.12 24.04
CA ALA A 67 -14.95 -21.95 25.20
C ALA A 67 -13.53 -21.67 25.71
N SER A 68 -12.60 -21.38 24.79
CA SER A 68 -11.25 -20.94 25.13
C SER A 68 -11.25 -19.61 25.88
N GLU A 69 -12.05 -18.62 25.46
CA GLU A 69 -12.15 -17.32 26.13
C GLU A 69 -12.70 -17.46 27.55
N GLU A 70 -13.76 -18.24 27.72
CA GLU A 70 -14.31 -18.50 29.06
C GLU A 70 -13.29 -19.18 29.97
N THR A 71 -12.55 -20.14 29.43
CA THR A 71 -11.53 -20.90 30.20
C THR A 71 -10.33 -20.02 30.55
N ILE A 72 -9.83 -19.20 29.61
CA ILE A 72 -8.65 -18.35 29.85
C ILE A 72 -8.94 -17.24 30.85
N LEU A 73 -10.15 -16.67 30.87
CA LEU A 73 -10.57 -15.70 31.87
C LEU A 73 -10.55 -16.27 33.29
N ARG A 74 -10.96 -17.53 33.46
CA ARG A 74 -10.87 -18.23 34.76
C ARG A 74 -9.42 -18.47 35.17
N SER A 75 -8.55 -18.85 34.23
CA SER A 75 -7.10 -18.98 34.46
C SER A 75 -6.49 -17.66 34.91
N LEU A 76 -6.74 -16.57 34.17
CA LEU A 76 -6.23 -15.23 34.49
C LEU A 76 -6.66 -14.76 35.89
N LYS A 77 -7.92 -14.99 36.27
CA LYS A 77 -8.43 -14.63 37.61
C LYS A 77 -7.67 -15.35 38.75
N ILE A 78 -7.24 -16.58 38.51
CA ILE A 78 -6.45 -17.36 39.48
C ILE A 78 -5.01 -16.87 39.50
N LEU A 79 -4.39 -16.76 38.32
CA LEU A 79 -2.98 -16.42 38.16
C LEU A 79 -2.67 -14.95 38.50
N SER A 80 -3.63 -14.02 38.39
CA SER A 80 -3.44 -12.60 38.73
C SER A 80 -3.10 -12.37 40.20
N ASN A 81 -3.49 -13.30 41.08
CA ASN A 81 -3.25 -13.23 42.52
C ASN A 81 -1.93 -13.89 42.93
N THR A 82 -1.10 -14.29 41.97
CA THR A 82 0.21 -14.91 42.18
C THR A 82 1.32 -13.90 41.86
N GLU A 83 2.48 -14.03 42.49
CA GLU A 83 3.65 -13.21 42.12
C GLU A 83 3.93 -13.32 40.62
N ILE A 84 4.52 -12.27 40.04
CA ILE A 84 4.81 -12.16 38.60
C ILE A 84 5.41 -13.49 38.09
N ASN A 85 4.60 -14.24 37.34
CA ASN A 85 4.97 -15.57 36.88
C ASN A 85 4.71 -15.65 35.37
N GLU A 86 5.64 -16.32 34.68
CA GLU A 86 5.63 -16.64 33.26
C GLU A 86 4.25 -17.12 32.76
N GLN A 87 3.55 -17.90 33.60
CA GLN A 87 2.24 -18.45 33.27
C GLN A 87 1.14 -17.38 33.13
N PHE A 88 1.21 -16.28 33.89
CA PHE A 88 0.27 -15.17 33.72
C PHE A 88 0.53 -14.44 32.40
N ALA A 89 1.80 -14.22 32.06
CA ALA A 89 2.19 -13.61 30.78
C ALA A 89 1.75 -14.47 29.58
N ARG A 90 1.90 -15.80 29.69
CA ARG A 90 1.42 -16.76 28.69
C ARG A 90 -0.10 -16.78 28.61
N ALA A 91 -0.82 -16.69 29.73
CA ALA A 91 -2.27 -16.62 29.72
C ALA A 91 -2.80 -15.37 29.01
N LYS A 92 -2.17 -14.21 29.24
CA LYS A 92 -2.43 -12.96 28.49
C LYS A 92 -2.18 -13.14 26.99
N PHE A 93 -1.07 -13.78 26.61
CA PHE A 93 -0.78 -14.08 25.21
C PHE A 93 -1.88 -14.95 24.55
N VAL A 94 -2.26 -16.06 25.19
CA VAL A 94 -3.29 -16.97 24.68
C VAL A 94 -4.64 -16.25 24.54
N ARG A 95 -5.01 -15.42 25.53
CA ARG A 95 -6.23 -14.60 25.44
C ARG A 95 -6.17 -13.65 24.25
N GLY A 96 -5.04 -12.97 24.02
CA GLY A 96 -4.84 -12.15 22.83
C GLY A 96 -5.06 -12.93 21.52
N GLN A 97 -4.59 -14.18 21.42
CA GLN A 97 -4.84 -15.03 20.24
C GLN A 97 -6.34 -15.36 20.07
N VAL A 98 -7.03 -15.66 21.16
CA VAL A 98 -8.47 -15.97 21.17
C VAL A 98 -9.28 -14.74 20.72
N LEU A 99 -9.00 -13.57 21.28
CA LEU A 99 -9.66 -12.32 20.92
C LEU A 99 -9.41 -11.95 19.45
N GLN A 100 -8.18 -12.16 18.96
CA GLN A 100 -7.85 -11.96 17.56
C GLN A 100 -8.68 -12.88 16.65
N ALA A 101 -8.81 -14.16 17.00
CA ALA A 101 -9.63 -15.12 16.25
C ALA A 101 -11.13 -14.80 16.28
N LEU A 102 -11.60 -14.17 17.36
CA LEU A 102 -12.98 -13.68 17.49
C LEU A 102 -13.22 -12.32 16.80
N GLY A 103 -12.18 -11.70 16.21
CA GLY A 103 -12.25 -10.42 15.51
C GLY A 103 -12.11 -9.17 16.39
N SER A 104 -11.83 -9.33 17.68
CA SER A 104 -11.64 -8.22 18.64
C SER A 104 -10.19 -7.73 18.63
N LEU A 105 -9.76 -7.07 17.54
CA LEU A 105 -8.36 -6.68 17.32
C LEU A 105 -7.80 -5.71 18.37
N GLU A 106 -8.58 -4.72 18.81
CA GLU A 106 -8.15 -3.73 19.82
C GLU A 106 -7.86 -4.41 21.17
N SER A 107 -8.79 -5.22 21.65
CA SER A 107 -8.61 -5.99 22.89
C SER A 107 -7.49 -7.03 22.78
N ALA A 108 -7.31 -7.63 21.60
CA ALA A 108 -6.17 -8.51 21.35
C ALA A 108 -4.84 -7.75 21.43
N GLU A 109 -4.77 -6.53 20.89
CA GLU A 109 -3.60 -5.65 20.97
C GLU A 109 -3.24 -5.33 22.43
N GLU A 110 -4.23 -5.00 23.26
CA GLU A 110 -4.04 -4.75 24.70
C GLU A 110 -3.45 -5.98 25.41
N GLU A 111 -4.03 -7.16 25.19
CA GLU A 111 -3.58 -8.41 25.80
C GLU A 111 -2.15 -8.82 25.36
N PHE A 112 -1.80 -8.61 24.09
CA PHE A 112 -0.43 -8.84 23.62
C PHE A 112 0.56 -7.82 24.20
N ASN A 113 0.19 -6.54 24.30
CA ASN A 113 1.02 -5.51 24.93
C ASN A 113 1.29 -5.84 26.41
N GLU A 114 0.25 -6.22 27.16
CA GLU A 114 0.41 -6.63 28.55
C GLU A 114 1.32 -7.86 28.66
N SER A 115 1.06 -8.90 27.85
CA SER A 115 1.90 -10.10 27.80
C SER A 115 3.38 -9.76 27.57
N TYR A 116 3.67 -8.90 26.58
CA TYR A 116 5.03 -8.42 26.32
C TYR A 116 5.65 -7.71 27.53
N VAL A 117 4.91 -6.82 28.21
CA VAL A 117 5.40 -6.11 29.41
C VAL A 117 5.76 -7.09 30.53
N TYR A 118 4.97 -8.15 30.72
CA TYR A 118 5.28 -9.18 31.72
C TYR A 118 6.52 -9.98 31.36
N PHE A 119 6.63 -10.50 30.13
CA PHE A 119 7.83 -11.22 29.69
C PHE A 119 9.08 -10.35 29.75
N LYS A 120 8.95 -9.05 29.44
CA LYS A 120 10.04 -8.08 29.59
C LYS A 120 10.51 -7.92 31.05
N ARG A 121 9.60 -7.94 32.03
CA ARG A 121 9.96 -7.89 33.46
C ARG A 121 10.64 -9.16 33.95
N LEU A 122 10.35 -10.30 33.30
CA LEU A 122 10.95 -11.59 33.59
C LEU A 122 12.29 -11.81 32.87
N ASP A 123 12.71 -10.88 32.01
CA ASP A 123 13.86 -11.02 31.09
C ASP A 123 13.77 -12.27 30.19
N ASP A 124 12.54 -12.72 29.88
CA ASP A 124 12.28 -13.86 29.00
C ASP A 124 12.22 -13.40 27.54
N VAL A 125 13.35 -13.52 26.84
CA VAL A 125 13.51 -13.12 25.42
C VAL A 125 12.52 -13.87 24.52
N ASN A 126 12.40 -15.19 24.69
CA ASN A 126 11.54 -16.02 23.85
C ASN A 126 10.05 -15.71 24.10
N GLY A 127 9.69 -15.45 25.36
CA GLY A 127 8.38 -14.95 25.74
C GLY A 127 8.06 -13.58 25.14
N MET A 128 9.04 -12.68 25.01
CA MET A 128 8.86 -11.34 24.41
C MET A 128 8.61 -11.37 22.90
N LEU A 129 9.25 -12.29 22.16
CA LEU A 129 9.17 -12.36 20.69
C LEU A 129 7.74 -12.66 20.19
N LYS A 130 7.05 -13.60 20.86
CA LYS A 130 5.70 -14.05 20.47
C LYS A 130 4.66 -12.92 20.42
N PRO A 131 4.43 -12.13 21.50
CA PRO A 131 3.50 -11.02 21.47
C PRO A 131 3.95 -9.90 20.53
N LEU A 132 5.25 -9.58 20.43
CA LEU A 132 5.74 -8.57 19.48
C LEU A 132 5.39 -8.93 18.02
N ASN A 133 5.57 -10.20 17.63
CA ASN A 133 5.20 -10.65 16.30
C ASN A 133 3.68 -10.56 16.06
N ARG A 134 2.85 -10.86 17.06
CA ARG A 134 1.39 -10.69 16.96
C ARG A 134 0.98 -9.23 16.85
N LEU A 135 1.62 -8.33 17.61
CA LEU A 135 1.42 -6.89 17.51
C LEU A 135 1.82 -6.35 16.14
N ALA A 136 2.92 -6.86 15.57
CA ALA A 136 3.30 -6.54 14.19
C ALA A 136 2.22 -6.95 13.18
N ASN A 137 1.66 -8.15 13.33
CA ASN A 137 0.60 -8.65 12.44
C ASN A 137 -0.69 -7.82 12.56
N ILE A 138 -1.11 -7.45 13.78
CA ILE A 138 -2.27 -6.57 13.97
C ILE A 138 -2.02 -5.21 13.30
N ALA A 139 -0.86 -4.59 13.56
CA ALA A 139 -0.51 -3.32 12.97
C ALA A 139 -0.44 -3.40 11.42
N TYR A 140 0.03 -4.52 10.86
CA TYR A 140 0.00 -4.77 9.42
C TYR A 140 -1.44 -4.81 8.86
N LEU A 141 -2.34 -5.57 9.50
CA LEU A 141 -3.74 -5.70 9.07
C LEU A 141 -4.50 -4.38 9.15
N GLU A 142 -4.16 -3.52 10.11
CA GLU A 142 -4.75 -2.18 10.23
C GLU A 142 -4.18 -1.17 9.21
N GLY A 143 -3.12 -1.53 8.49
CA GLY A 143 -2.39 -0.62 7.58
C GLY A 143 -1.41 0.32 8.30
N LYS A 144 -1.09 0.07 9.58
CA LYS A 144 -0.14 0.84 10.39
C LYS A 144 1.30 0.31 10.18
N TYR A 145 1.80 0.39 8.94
CA TYR A 145 3.05 -0.26 8.54
C TYR A 145 4.30 0.21 9.30
N GLU A 146 4.40 1.49 9.69
CA GLU A 146 5.57 1.95 10.48
C GLU A 146 5.58 1.31 11.87
N LYS A 147 4.41 1.23 12.52
CA LYS A 147 4.25 0.56 13.82
C LYS A 147 4.57 -0.94 13.70
N ALA A 148 4.13 -1.58 12.63
CA ALA A 148 4.44 -2.97 12.35
C ALA A 148 5.95 -3.20 12.13
N ALA A 149 6.61 -2.32 11.37
CA ALA A 149 8.06 -2.35 11.17
C ALA A 149 8.81 -2.20 12.50
N ASP A 150 8.38 -1.30 13.38
CA ASP A 150 9.00 -1.09 14.68
C ASP A 150 8.91 -2.30 15.60
N PHE A 151 7.77 -3.02 15.60
CA PHE A 151 7.66 -4.29 16.32
C PHE A 151 8.60 -5.35 15.74
N LEU A 152 8.66 -5.50 14.42
CA LEU A 152 9.55 -6.49 13.79
C LEU A 152 11.03 -6.16 13.97
N LYS A 153 11.43 -4.88 13.92
CA LYS A 153 12.80 -4.45 14.26
C LYS A 153 13.18 -4.92 15.68
N ARG A 154 12.27 -4.78 16.64
CA ARG A 154 12.49 -5.27 18.01
C ARG A 154 12.60 -6.79 18.04
N CYS A 155 11.76 -7.51 17.28
CA CYS A 155 11.89 -8.97 17.16
C CYS A 155 13.26 -9.38 16.62
N VAL A 156 13.71 -8.74 15.53
CA VAL A 156 15.04 -9.00 14.94
C VAL A 156 16.15 -8.73 15.96
N GLN A 157 16.12 -7.59 16.66
CA GLN A 157 17.12 -7.24 17.68
C GLN A 157 17.13 -8.21 18.88
N LEU A 158 15.95 -8.67 19.33
CA LEU A 158 15.83 -9.61 20.44
C LEU A 158 16.28 -11.01 20.04
N SER A 159 15.94 -11.45 18.83
CA SER A 159 16.32 -12.77 18.31
C SER A 159 17.84 -12.96 18.16
N GLN A 160 18.61 -11.87 18.01
CA GLN A 160 20.08 -11.94 18.03
C GLN A 160 20.66 -12.34 19.40
N ARG A 161 19.84 -12.28 20.46
CA ARG A 161 20.21 -12.70 21.82
C ARG A 161 19.71 -14.10 22.16
N SER A 162 18.90 -14.72 21.30
CA SER A 162 18.42 -16.09 21.47
C SER A 162 19.30 -17.07 20.70
N ASP A 163 19.46 -18.27 21.23
CA ASP A 163 20.18 -19.37 20.54
C ASP A 163 19.40 -19.95 19.33
N ASP A 164 18.18 -19.46 19.07
CA ASP A 164 17.26 -19.97 18.05
C ASP A 164 17.22 -19.04 16.81
N ASP A 165 17.96 -19.41 15.75
CA ASP A 165 18.13 -18.56 14.55
C ASP A 165 16.92 -18.64 13.58
N HIS A 166 16.08 -19.67 13.70
CA HIS A 166 14.98 -19.91 12.76
C HIS A 166 13.88 -18.84 12.85
N ASP A 167 13.49 -18.43 14.05
CA ASP A 167 12.46 -17.40 14.26
C ASP A 167 12.96 -16.01 13.84
N SER A 168 14.26 -15.73 14.03
CA SER A 168 14.91 -14.49 13.57
C SER A 168 14.66 -14.23 12.08
N MET A 169 14.65 -15.31 11.31
CA MET A 169 14.54 -15.29 9.87
C MET A 169 13.16 -14.83 9.39
N ALA A 170 12.09 -15.36 10.00
CA ALA A 170 10.72 -14.97 9.69
C ALA A 170 10.48 -13.47 9.97
N TYR A 171 11.04 -12.95 11.06
CA TYR A 171 10.93 -11.51 11.39
C TYR A 171 11.64 -10.62 10.38
N ARG A 172 12.82 -11.02 9.90
CA ARG A 172 13.57 -10.31 8.85
C ARG A 172 12.78 -10.28 7.53
N LEU A 173 12.22 -11.41 7.11
CA LEU A 173 11.40 -11.49 5.90
C LEU A 173 10.15 -10.62 5.97
N ASN A 174 9.42 -10.68 7.08
CA ASN A 174 8.25 -9.82 7.30
C ASN A 174 8.64 -8.34 7.30
N LEU A 175 9.74 -7.96 7.96
CA LEU A 175 10.21 -6.57 7.99
C LEU A 175 10.57 -6.08 6.58
N ARG A 176 11.23 -6.94 5.79
CA ARG A 176 11.57 -6.66 4.40
C ARG A 176 10.33 -6.43 3.54
N ARG A 177 9.27 -7.23 3.72
CA ARG A 177 7.98 -7.03 3.05
C ARG A 177 7.36 -5.68 3.42
N ILE A 178 7.37 -5.31 4.70
CA ILE A 178 6.83 -4.02 5.16
C ILE A 178 7.62 -2.84 4.58
N TYR A 179 8.94 -2.90 4.59
CA TYR A 179 9.76 -1.87 3.96
C TYR A 179 9.53 -1.76 2.45
N THR A 180 9.30 -2.88 1.77
CA THR A 180 8.95 -2.88 0.34
C THR A 180 7.63 -2.15 0.11
N ILE A 181 6.59 -2.41 0.92
CA ILE A 181 5.29 -1.71 0.88
C ILE A 181 5.46 -0.20 1.10
N GLN A 182 6.31 0.18 2.05
CA GLN A 182 6.60 1.57 2.38
C GLN A 182 7.49 2.27 1.34
N GLY A 183 7.98 1.56 0.32
CA GLY A 183 8.91 2.10 -0.67
C GLY A 183 10.34 2.30 -0.16
N ARG A 184 10.69 1.71 0.99
CA ARG A 184 12.02 1.76 1.61
C ARG A 184 12.91 0.66 1.02
N PHE A 185 13.09 0.67 -0.30
CA PHE A 185 13.75 -0.43 -1.03
C PHE A 185 15.21 -0.67 -0.63
N ALA A 186 15.95 0.40 -0.32
CA ALA A 186 17.33 0.30 0.17
C ALA A 186 17.40 -0.43 1.52
N GLU A 187 16.50 -0.10 2.45
CA GLU A 187 16.42 -0.77 3.75
C GLU A 187 15.94 -2.21 3.60
N ALA A 188 14.93 -2.45 2.75
CA ALA A 188 14.48 -3.79 2.42
C ALA A 188 15.61 -4.65 1.83
N SER A 189 16.46 -4.09 0.98
CA SER A 189 17.59 -4.78 0.37
C SER A 189 18.76 -4.96 1.34
N GLY A 190 18.93 -4.04 2.30
CA GLY A 190 19.98 -4.07 3.32
C GLY A 190 19.70 -5.02 4.49
N ILE A 191 18.47 -5.54 4.62
CA ILE A 191 18.19 -6.65 5.55
C ILE A 191 18.90 -7.90 4.99
N SER A 192 20.05 -8.22 5.59
CA SER A 192 20.93 -9.32 5.15
C SER A 192 20.15 -10.62 5.00
N CYS A 193 20.07 -11.08 3.75
CA CYS A 193 19.48 -12.36 3.36
C CYS A 193 20.16 -12.93 2.11
N ALA A 194 20.63 -12.09 1.17
CA ALA A 194 21.15 -12.58 -0.12
C ALA A 194 22.61 -13.07 -0.06
N ASP A 195 23.48 -12.39 0.70
CA ASP A 195 24.86 -12.85 0.90
C ASP A 195 24.92 -14.03 1.89
N ASP A 196 23.98 -14.09 2.83
CA ASP A 196 23.80 -15.21 3.76
C ASP A 196 23.08 -16.42 3.13
N ALA A 197 22.23 -16.23 2.11
CA ALA A 197 21.54 -17.33 1.42
C ALA A 197 22.51 -18.32 0.78
N ARG A 198 23.65 -17.87 0.26
CA ARG A 198 24.66 -18.79 -0.30
C ARG A 198 25.45 -19.55 0.78
N VAL A 199 25.29 -19.18 2.04
CA VAL A 199 26.09 -19.67 3.18
C VAL A 199 25.25 -20.51 4.15
N THR A 200 23.93 -20.33 4.17
CA THR A 200 22.99 -21.15 4.96
C THR A 200 22.54 -22.40 4.19
N ASP A 201 22.43 -23.53 4.88
CA ASP A 201 21.86 -24.77 4.31
C ASP A 201 20.31 -24.75 4.25
N ASP A 202 19.66 -23.69 4.76
CA ASP A 202 18.20 -23.55 4.75
C ASP A 202 17.67 -23.09 3.38
N ARG A 203 17.24 -24.05 2.56
CA ARG A 203 16.68 -23.82 1.23
C ARG A 203 15.43 -22.93 1.21
N LEU A 204 14.54 -23.05 2.21
CA LEU A 204 13.32 -22.25 2.27
C LEU A 204 13.68 -20.78 2.41
N PHE A 205 14.63 -20.48 3.30
CA PHE A 205 15.14 -19.14 3.48
C PHE A 205 15.82 -18.59 2.21
N GLN A 206 16.67 -19.39 1.57
CA GLN A 206 17.29 -19.00 0.30
C GLN A 206 16.24 -18.61 -0.74
N CYS A 207 15.19 -19.42 -0.87
CA CYS A 207 14.11 -19.18 -1.80
C CYS A 207 13.40 -17.85 -1.53
N HIS A 208 13.00 -17.58 -0.27
CA HIS A 208 12.39 -16.30 0.11
C HIS A 208 13.30 -15.10 -0.14
N ALA A 209 14.61 -15.24 0.12
CA ALA A 209 15.58 -14.19 -0.11
C ALA A 209 15.63 -13.79 -1.60
N PHE A 210 15.67 -14.79 -2.49
CA PHE A 210 15.63 -14.59 -3.95
C PHE A 210 14.30 -14.00 -4.40
N LEU A 211 13.18 -14.56 -3.96
CA LEU A 211 11.84 -14.08 -4.33
C LEU A 211 11.60 -12.63 -3.92
N THR A 212 12.02 -12.26 -2.71
CA THR A 212 11.86 -10.87 -2.26
C THR A 212 12.78 -9.92 -3.03
N ARG A 213 13.98 -10.38 -3.44
CA ARG A 213 14.87 -9.59 -4.29
C ARG A 213 14.26 -9.41 -5.68
N ALA A 214 13.73 -10.47 -6.27
CA ALA A 214 13.02 -10.43 -7.53
C ALA A 214 11.84 -9.45 -7.50
N HIS A 215 11.06 -9.47 -6.43
CA HIS A 215 9.94 -8.54 -6.26
C HIS A 215 10.40 -7.09 -6.25
N ILE A 216 11.38 -6.74 -5.39
CA ILE A 216 11.94 -5.39 -5.33
C ILE A 216 12.49 -4.97 -6.70
N SER A 217 13.22 -5.85 -7.38
CA SER A 217 13.76 -5.60 -8.72
C SER A 217 12.65 -5.37 -9.76
N CYS A 218 11.54 -6.10 -9.70
CA CYS A 218 10.38 -5.83 -10.56
C CYS A 218 9.78 -4.44 -10.28
N LEU A 219 9.62 -4.07 -9.00
CA LEU A 219 9.07 -2.77 -8.62
C LEU A 219 10.00 -1.61 -9.05
N THR A 220 11.32 -1.79 -8.95
CA THR A 220 12.31 -0.79 -9.36
C THR A 220 12.64 -0.82 -10.86
N LEU A 221 11.99 -1.70 -11.63
CA LEU A 221 12.20 -1.93 -13.07
C LEU A 221 13.62 -2.42 -13.42
N ASP A 222 14.26 -3.13 -12.50
CA ASP A 222 15.50 -3.86 -12.74
C ASP A 222 15.22 -5.26 -13.30
N VAL A 223 14.83 -5.29 -14.57
CA VAL A 223 14.36 -6.51 -15.26
C VAL A 223 15.43 -7.60 -15.40
N ASP A 224 16.72 -7.25 -15.37
CA ASP A 224 17.82 -8.21 -15.48
C ASP A 224 18.05 -8.90 -14.14
N CYS A 225 18.19 -8.11 -13.06
CA CYS A 225 18.30 -8.62 -11.71
C CYS A 225 17.05 -9.43 -11.31
N ALA A 226 15.86 -8.98 -11.69
CA ALA A 226 14.61 -9.72 -11.45
C ALA A 226 14.61 -11.10 -12.14
N ALA A 227 15.08 -11.18 -13.40
CA ALA A 227 15.14 -12.44 -14.13
C ALA A 227 16.14 -13.41 -13.50
N GLU A 228 17.36 -12.94 -13.20
CA GLU A 228 18.41 -13.74 -12.56
C GLU A 228 17.95 -14.29 -11.20
N THR A 229 17.32 -13.44 -10.38
CA THR A 229 16.86 -13.85 -9.04
C THR A 229 15.68 -14.81 -9.08
N LEU A 230 14.76 -14.67 -10.04
CA LEU A 230 13.68 -15.64 -10.25
C LEU A 230 14.21 -16.98 -10.77
N GLU A 231 15.23 -16.99 -11.61
CA GLU A 231 15.88 -18.21 -12.08
C GLU A 231 16.53 -18.97 -10.91
N ASN A 232 17.23 -18.26 -10.02
CA ASN A 232 17.77 -18.84 -8.79
C ASN A 232 16.67 -19.41 -7.87
N ALA A 233 15.55 -18.69 -7.69
CA ALA A 233 14.41 -19.17 -6.92
C ALA A 233 13.77 -20.43 -7.55
N PHE A 234 13.67 -20.47 -8.88
CA PHE A 234 13.09 -21.59 -9.62
C PHE A 234 13.84 -22.90 -9.35
N HIS A 235 15.17 -22.88 -9.35
CA HIS A 235 15.98 -24.06 -9.05
C HIS A 235 15.74 -24.62 -7.64
N LEU A 236 15.42 -23.77 -6.67
CA LEU A 236 15.10 -24.21 -5.32
C LEU A 236 13.68 -24.78 -5.20
N ILE A 237 12.73 -24.22 -5.95
CA ILE A 237 11.32 -24.61 -5.92
C ILE A 237 11.07 -25.90 -6.72
N HIS A 238 11.71 -26.07 -7.88
CA HIS A 238 11.44 -27.19 -8.79
C HIS A 238 11.72 -28.56 -8.16
N ASP A 239 12.62 -28.62 -7.18
CA ASP A 239 13.08 -29.84 -6.53
C ASP A 239 12.48 -30.05 -5.13
N THR A 240 11.43 -29.31 -4.74
CA THR A 240 10.90 -29.29 -3.36
C THR A 240 9.37 -29.14 -3.26
N ASP A 241 8.80 -29.46 -2.09
CA ASP A 241 7.37 -29.27 -1.77
C ASP A 241 7.10 -27.86 -1.20
N LEU A 242 7.60 -26.83 -1.89
CA LEU A 242 7.49 -25.41 -1.49
C LEU A 242 6.33 -24.72 -2.21
N MET A 243 5.10 -25.13 -1.87
CA MET A 243 3.89 -24.69 -2.55
C MET A 243 3.59 -23.19 -2.40
N GLN A 244 3.93 -22.57 -1.25
CA GLN A 244 3.72 -21.13 -1.04
C GLN A 244 4.71 -20.30 -1.84
N GLU A 245 5.97 -20.72 -1.89
CA GLU A 245 7.04 -20.06 -2.62
C GLU A 245 6.80 -20.17 -4.13
N ALA A 246 6.21 -21.28 -4.59
CA ALA A 246 5.77 -21.45 -5.97
C ALA A 246 4.70 -20.43 -6.38
N ILE A 247 3.82 -20.00 -5.46
CA ILE A 247 2.85 -18.92 -5.71
C ILE A 247 3.61 -17.61 -5.95
N TYR A 248 4.46 -17.19 -5.00
CA TYR A 248 5.24 -15.95 -5.13
C TYR A 248 6.12 -15.92 -6.38
N TYR A 249 6.77 -17.05 -6.70
CA TYR A 249 7.54 -17.19 -7.92
C TYR A 249 6.71 -16.90 -9.17
N ARG A 250 5.49 -17.45 -9.26
CA ARG A 250 4.59 -17.25 -10.39
C ARG A 250 4.08 -15.81 -10.44
N GLU A 251 3.66 -15.25 -9.32
CA GLU A 251 3.24 -13.84 -9.25
C GLU A 251 4.34 -12.89 -9.72
N TYR A 252 5.57 -13.06 -9.22
CA TYR A 252 6.70 -12.20 -9.59
C TYR A 252 7.20 -12.45 -11.01
N SER A 253 7.14 -13.69 -11.49
CA SER A 253 7.40 -14.00 -12.92
C SER A 253 6.35 -13.36 -13.83
N GLY A 254 5.09 -13.34 -13.40
CA GLY A 254 4.01 -12.63 -14.07
C GLY A 254 4.25 -11.12 -14.10
N LEU A 255 4.68 -10.54 -12.97
CA LEU A 255 5.03 -9.12 -12.86
C LEU A 255 6.22 -8.76 -13.76
N LEU A 256 7.26 -9.61 -13.80
CA LEU A 256 8.39 -9.45 -14.71
C LEU A 256 7.94 -9.51 -16.18
N ALA A 257 7.06 -10.45 -16.53
CA ALA A 257 6.52 -10.54 -17.88
C ALA A 257 5.69 -9.29 -18.24
N TYR A 258 4.87 -8.81 -17.30
CA TYR A 258 4.08 -7.58 -17.45
C TYR A 258 4.97 -6.35 -17.66
N THR A 259 6.02 -6.18 -16.86
CA THR A 259 6.97 -5.06 -16.99
C THR A 259 7.76 -5.09 -18.30
N ARG A 260 7.95 -6.27 -18.90
CA ARG A 260 8.52 -6.45 -20.24
C ARG A 260 7.51 -6.27 -21.38
N GLY A 261 6.24 -5.99 -21.09
CA GLY A 261 5.17 -5.90 -22.08
C GLY A 261 4.70 -7.24 -22.65
N ASN A 262 5.13 -8.37 -22.07
CA ASN A 262 4.68 -9.70 -22.48
C ASN A 262 3.43 -10.10 -21.67
N TYR A 263 2.31 -9.47 -22.00
CA TYR A 263 1.04 -9.64 -21.28
C TYR A 263 0.45 -11.05 -21.38
N ALA A 264 0.67 -11.74 -22.50
CA ALA A 264 0.27 -13.14 -22.67
C ALA A 264 1.00 -14.05 -21.67
N LYS A 265 2.32 -13.88 -21.52
CA LYS A 265 3.11 -14.65 -20.55
C LYS A 265 2.78 -14.26 -19.10
N ALA A 266 2.50 -12.98 -18.83
CA ALA A 266 2.06 -12.55 -17.51
C ALA A 266 0.76 -13.26 -17.09
N ARG A 267 -0.22 -13.27 -17.98
CA ARG A 267 -1.51 -13.96 -17.81
C ARG A 267 -1.35 -15.46 -17.60
N GLU A 268 -0.46 -16.11 -18.34
CA GLU A 268 -0.15 -17.54 -18.15
C GLU A 268 0.32 -17.82 -16.71
N TYR A 269 1.25 -17.01 -16.18
CA TYR A 269 1.72 -17.17 -14.80
C TYR A 269 0.62 -16.96 -13.77
N TYR A 270 -0.24 -15.95 -13.95
CA TYR A 270 -1.33 -15.66 -13.01
C TYR A 270 -2.40 -16.76 -13.02
N HIS A 271 -2.77 -17.29 -14.19
CA HIS A 271 -3.68 -18.44 -14.24
C HIS A 271 -3.08 -19.67 -13.55
N LYS A 272 -1.77 -19.93 -13.69
CA LYS A 272 -1.09 -21.00 -12.95
C LYS A 272 -1.14 -20.85 -11.43
N VAL A 273 -1.40 -19.66 -10.89
CA VAL A 273 -1.64 -19.47 -9.44
C VAL A 273 -3.10 -19.81 -9.12
N LEU A 274 -4.05 -19.31 -9.91
CA LEU A 274 -5.48 -19.54 -9.70
C LEU A 274 -5.87 -21.02 -9.88
N ASP A 275 -5.15 -21.75 -10.72
CA ASP A 275 -5.37 -23.17 -11.01
C ASP A 275 -4.67 -24.10 -9.99
N MET A 276 -3.92 -23.56 -9.01
CA MET A 276 -3.30 -24.37 -7.96
C MET A 276 -4.36 -25.05 -7.08
N PRO A 277 -4.05 -26.21 -6.49
CA PRO A 277 -4.87 -26.75 -5.42
C PRO A 277 -4.80 -25.82 -4.20
N GLU A 278 -5.96 -25.38 -3.72
CA GLU A 278 -6.15 -24.59 -2.49
C GLU A 278 -5.23 -23.34 -2.38
N PRO A 279 -5.27 -22.40 -3.35
CA PRO A 279 -4.49 -21.17 -3.25
C PRO A 279 -4.97 -20.36 -2.05
N THR A 280 -4.03 -19.68 -1.37
CA THR A 280 -4.38 -18.84 -0.23
C THR A 280 -5.31 -17.71 -0.67
N ALA A 281 -6.19 -17.25 0.23
CA ALA A 281 -7.12 -16.18 -0.10
C ALA A 281 -6.41 -14.87 -0.51
N SER A 282 -5.26 -14.57 0.10
CA SER A 282 -4.41 -13.42 -0.26
C SER A 282 -3.82 -13.57 -1.67
N ALA A 283 -3.31 -14.75 -2.02
CA ALA A 283 -2.81 -15.03 -3.38
C ALA A 283 -3.91 -14.88 -4.44
N VAL A 284 -5.12 -15.40 -4.19
CA VAL A 284 -6.26 -15.24 -5.11
C VAL A 284 -6.60 -13.76 -5.31
N ALA A 285 -6.70 -13.01 -4.22
CA ALA A 285 -7.03 -11.58 -4.26
C ALA A 285 -6.00 -10.77 -5.05
N GLN A 286 -4.71 -10.93 -4.73
CA GLN A 286 -3.62 -10.24 -5.40
C GLN A 286 -3.51 -10.65 -6.88
N THR A 287 -3.56 -11.95 -7.17
CA THR A 287 -3.46 -12.46 -8.55
C THR A 287 -4.60 -11.98 -9.44
N LEU A 288 -5.85 -11.95 -8.94
CA LEU A 288 -6.98 -11.41 -9.69
C LEU A 288 -6.80 -9.91 -9.99
N ARG A 289 -6.32 -9.12 -9.03
CA ARG A 289 -6.00 -7.70 -9.26
C ARG A 289 -4.92 -7.54 -10.32
N MET A 290 -3.83 -8.29 -10.23
CA MET A 290 -2.74 -8.24 -11.23
C MET A 290 -3.21 -8.69 -12.62
N LEU A 291 -4.15 -9.64 -12.69
CA LEU A 291 -4.76 -10.08 -13.94
C LEU A 291 -5.68 -9.00 -14.53
N THR A 292 -6.38 -8.22 -13.70
CA THR A 292 -7.10 -7.01 -14.13
C THR A 292 -6.15 -6.00 -14.77
N ASP A 293 -5.01 -5.70 -14.12
CA ASP A 293 -3.97 -4.81 -14.69
C ASP A 293 -3.49 -5.32 -16.07
N VAL A 294 -3.32 -6.65 -16.24
CA VAL A 294 -2.97 -7.26 -17.53
C VAL A 294 -4.06 -7.04 -18.58
N TYR A 295 -5.32 -7.27 -18.25
CA TYR A 295 -6.41 -7.10 -19.21
C TYR A 295 -6.63 -5.64 -19.61
N ILE A 296 -6.38 -4.69 -18.70
CA ILE A 296 -6.36 -3.26 -19.03
C ILE A 296 -5.23 -2.98 -20.03
N ALA A 297 -4.03 -3.51 -19.79
CA ALA A 297 -2.89 -3.31 -20.70
C ALA A 297 -3.07 -3.99 -22.07
N GLU A 298 -3.85 -5.07 -22.16
CA GLU A 298 -4.26 -5.71 -23.41
C GLU A 298 -5.48 -5.03 -24.08
N GLU A 299 -5.98 -3.92 -23.51
CA GLU A 299 -7.18 -3.20 -23.95
C GLU A 299 -8.47 -4.05 -23.94
N LYS A 300 -8.53 -5.09 -23.10
CA LYS A 300 -9.68 -5.99 -22.94
C LYS A 300 -10.56 -5.55 -21.78
N PHE A 301 -11.11 -4.34 -21.85
CA PHE A 301 -11.79 -3.68 -20.73
C PHE A 301 -13.01 -4.43 -20.18
N ALA A 302 -13.79 -5.13 -21.02
CA ALA A 302 -14.92 -5.92 -20.54
C ALA A 302 -14.48 -7.10 -19.65
N ILE A 303 -13.39 -7.77 -20.03
CA ILE A 303 -12.81 -8.88 -19.24
C ILE A 303 -12.11 -8.32 -18.00
N ALA A 304 -11.44 -7.17 -18.13
CA ALA A 304 -10.83 -6.47 -17.01
C ALA A 304 -11.87 -6.14 -15.93
N GLU A 305 -13.02 -5.59 -16.31
CA GLU A 305 -14.11 -5.26 -15.38
C GLU A 305 -14.67 -6.51 -14.68
N GLU A 306 -14.97 -7.58 -15.42
CA GLU A 306 -15.43 -8.84 -14.79
C GLU A 306 -14.39 -9.40 -13.81
N THR A 307 -13.10 -9.30 -14.16
CA THR A 307 -12.01 -9.74 -13.29
C THR A 307 -11.85 -8.82 -12.08
N ALA A 308 -12.04 -7.51 -12.24
CA ALA A 308 -12.00 -6.52 -11.18
C ALA A 308 -13.06 -6.78 -10.11
N VAL A 309 -14.30 -7.10 -10.52
CA VAL A 309 -15.39 -7.45 -9.59
C VAL A 309 -15.06 -8.71 -8.78
N LYS A 310 -14.45 -9.72 -9.42
CA LYS A 310 -13.98 -10.93 -8.72
C LYS A 310 -12.85 -10.60 -7.74
N ALA A 311 -11.91 -9.74 -8.15
CA ALA A 311 -10.83 -9.27 -7.28
C ALA A 311 -11.39 -8.52 -6.06
N GLU A 312 -12.35 -7.62 -6.26
CA GLU A 312 -12.97 -6.83 -5.19
C GLU A 312 -13.62 -7.70 -4.12
N ALA A 313 -14.39 -8.71 -4.54
CA ALA A 313 -15.01 -9.66 -3.63
C ALA A 313 -13.96 -10.45 -2.82
N ALA A 314 -12.87 -10.87 -3.46
CA ALA A 314 -11.78 -11.59 -2.81
C ALA A 314 -11.02 -10.69 -1.81
N ILE A 315 -10.67 -9.46 -2.22
CA ILE A 315 -9.92 -8.48 -1.43
C ILE A 315 -10.74 -8.02 -0.21
N THR A 316 -12.01 -7.68 -0.41
CA THR A 316 -12.90 -7.21 0.68
C THR A 316 -13.06 -8.26 1.77
N ARG A 317 -13.14 -9.54 1.39
CA ARG A 317 -13.28 -10.65 2.34
C ARG A 317 -12.09 -10.76 3.31
N ILE A 318 -10.89 -10.43 2.85
CA ILE A 318 -9.65 -10.56 3.65
C ILE A 318 -9.08 -9.23 4.13
N ASN A 319 -9.73 -8.11 3.78
CA ASN A 319 -9.34 -6.75 4.16
C ASN A 319 -7.90 -6.36 3.73
N GLU A 320 -7.45 -6.78 2.54
CA GLU A 320 -6.13 -6.40 1.98
C GLU A 320 -6.17 -4.99 1.39
N ARG A 321 -5.89 -3.98 2.21
CA ARG A 321 -6.07 -2.55 1.87
C ARG A 321 -5.19 -2.06 0.72
N ILE A 322 -4.00 -2.61 0.54
CA ILE A 322 -3.09 -2.25 -0.57
C ILE A 322 -3.70 -2.67 -1.91
N GLU A 323 -4.16 -3.92 -1.98
CA GLU A 323 -4.78 -4.49 -3.18
C GLU A 323 -6.07 -3.75 -3.52
N LEU A 324 -6.84 -3.33 -2.50
CA LEU A 324 -8.03 -2.50 -2.70
C LEU A 324 -7.69 -1.13 -3.32
N GLY A 325 -6.63 -0.48 -2.84
CA GLY A 325 -6.16 0.79 -3.40
C GLY A 325 -5.66 0.65 -4.84
N ALA A 326 -4.95 -0.43 -5.16
CA ALA A 326 -4.53 -0.74 -6.52
C ALA A 326 -5.72 -1.09 -7.44
N LEU A 327 -6.76 -1.76 -6.90
CA LEU A 327 -7.98 -2.07 -7.62
C LEU A 327 -8.79 -0.81 -7.96
N TYR A 328 -8.91 0.16 -7.04
CA TYR A 328 -9.53 1.45 -7.35
C TYR A 328 -8.77 2.20 -8.47
N ARG A 329 -7.44 2.10 -8.51
CA ARG A 329 -6.66 2.62 -9.65
C ARG A 329 -7.06 1.94 -10.96
N ALA A 330 -7.24 0.61 -10.95
CA ALA A 330 -7.68 -0.15 -12.11
C ALA A 330 -9.11 0.24 -12.56
N TYR A 331 -10.05 0.41 -11.63
CA TYR A 331 -11.40 0.93 -11.94
C TYR A 331 -11.33 2.33 -12.56
N GLY A 332 -10.49 3.22 -12.04
CA GLY A 332 -10.23 4.53 -12.64
C GLY A 332 -9.84 4.43 -14.12
N GLN A 333 -8.95 3.50 -14.48
CA GLN A 333 -8.56 3.25 -15.88
C GLN A 333 -9.70 2.69 -16.72
N ILE A 334 -10.50 1.77 -16.18
CA ILE A 334 -11.67 1.19 -16.86
C ILE A 334 -12.72 2.27 -17.15
N HIS A 335 -13.08 3.09 -16.16
CA HIS A 335 -14.04 4.18 -16.32
C HIS A 335 -13.51 5.29 -17.24
N THR A 336 -12.19 5.57 -17.23
CA THR A 336 -11.59 6.47 -18.23
C THR A 336 -11.84 5.96 -19.64
N HIS A 337 -11.62 4.66 -19.91
CA HIS A 337 -11.92 4.09 -21.23
C HIS A 337 -13.42 4.18 -21.58
N LYS A 338 -14.31 3.95 -20.62
CA LYS A 338 -15.76 4.07 -20.81
C LYS A 338 -16.24 5.52 -21.02
N GLN A 339 -15.34 6.51 -20.93
CA GLN A 339 -15.66 7.94 -21.00
C GLN A 339 -16.55 8.42 -19.84
N GLU A 340 -16.48 7.72 -18.71
CA GLU A 340 -17.20 8.02 -17.47
C GLU A 340 -16.28 8.86 -16.57
N ALA A 341 -16.04 10.11 -16.97
CA ALA A 341 -15.00 10.94 -16.36
C ALA A 341 -15.18 11.16 -14.85
N GLU A 342 -16.41 11.37 -14.38
CA GLU A 342 -16.71 11.57 -12.95
C GLU A 342 -16.37 10.32 -12.14
N SER A 343 -16.85 9.15 -12.58
CA SER A 343 -16.56 7.85 -11.94
C SER A 343 -15.06 7.53 -11.94
N ALA A 344 -14.38 7.80 -13.05
CA ALA A 344 -12.93 7.61 -13.14
C ALA A 344 -12.18 8.47 -12.12
N CYS A 345 -12.53 9.75 -12.03
CA CYS A 345 -11.92 10.69 -11.07
C CYS A 345 -12.19 10.29 -9.61
N ASP A 346 -13.39 9.80 -9.31
CA ASP A 346 -13.75 9.30 -7.98
C ASP A 346 -12.95 8.06 -7.60
N ASP A 347 -12.76 7.10 -8.52
CA ASP A 347 -11.99 5.90 -8.23
C ASP A 347 -10.48 6.18 -8.10
N PHE A 348 -9.91 7.06 -8.93
CA PHE A 348 -8.54 7.53 -8.73
C PHE A 348 -8.37 8.23 -7.38
N LYS A 349 -9.36 9.04 -6.97
CA LYS A 349 -9.34 9.69 -5.66
C LYS A 349 -9.40 8.67 -4.52
N ARG A 350 -10.29 7.68 -4.57
CA ARG A 350 -10.37 6.59 -3.58
C ARG A 350 -9.06 5.83 -3.47
N SER A 351 -8.45 5.51 -4.62
CA SER A 351 -7.14 4.87 -4.69
C SER A 351 -6.06 5.70 -3.99
N ILE A 352 -5.93 6.97 -4.37
CA ILE A 352 -4.92 7.90 -3.84
C ILE A 352 -5.11 8.13 -2.34
N ASP A 353 -6.34 8.37 -1.89
CA ASP A 353 -6.62 8.68 -0.48
C ASP A 353 -6.36 7.46 0.41
N LEU A 354 -6.80 6.26 0.01
CA LEU A 354 -6.54 5.03 0.76
C LEU A 354 -5.04 4.71 0.83
N LEU A 355 -4.33 4.77 -0.29
CA LEU A 355 -2.90 4.43 -0.35
C LEU A 355 -2.05 5.45 0.40
N ARG A 356 -2.47 6.72 0.45
CA ARG A 356 -1.85 7.75 1.29
C ARG A 356 -2.10 7.49 2.77
N GLU A 357 -3.34 7.17 3.15
CA GLU A 357 -3.72 6.86 4.55
C GLU A 357 -2.87 5.73 5.12
N ILE A 358 -2.73 4.63 4.38
CA ILE A 358 -1.97 3.46 4.84
C ILE A 358 -0.46 3.60 4.61
N GLY A 359 0.01 4.63 3.91
CA GLY A 359 1.43 4.84 3.63
C GLY A 359 2.06 3.86 2.64
N ALA A 360 1.28 3.28 1.73
CA ALA A 360 1.75 2.40 0.66
C ALA A 360 2.34 3.22 -0.50
N ARG A 361 3.53 3.81 -0.27
CA ARG A 361 4.12 4.86 -1.12
C ARG A 361 4.31 4.46 -2.58
N TYR A 362 4.68 3.21 -2.83
CA TYR A 362 4.92 2.73 -4.20
C TYR A 362 3.63 2.68 -5.03
N GLU A 363 2.57 2.04 -4.51
CA GLU A 363 1.27 2.00 -5.18
C GLU A 363 0.63 3.40 -5.26
N LEU A 364 0.84 4.25 -4.24
CA LEU A 364 0.42 5.65 -4.29
C LEU A 364 1.06 6.39 -5.47
N ALA A 365 2.38 6.22 -5.68
CA ALA A 365 3.09 6.83 -6.78
C ALA A 365 2.60 6.32 -8.16
N LEU A 366 2.27 5.02 -8.27
CA LEU A 366 1.65 4.45 -9.47
C LEU A 366 0.24 5.00 -9.72
N SER A 367 -0.53 5.24 -8.67
CA SER A 367 -1.88 5.80 -8.75
C SER A 367 -1.86 7.25 -9.24
N TYR A 368 -0.92 8.04 -8.73
CA TYR A 368 -0.63 9.36 -9.27
C TYR A 368 -0.14 9.33 -10.72
N LEU A 369 0.75 8.40 -11.09
CA LEU A 369 1.22 8.28 -12.49
C LEU A 369 0.04 7.97 -13.43
N THR A 370 -0.83 7.07 -13.02
CA THR A 370 -1.96 6.60 -13.83
C THR A 370 -3.03 7.68 -13.95
N ALA A 371 -3.39 8.35 -12.85
CA ALA A 371 -4.28 9.51 -12.86
C ALA A 371 -3.70 10.65 -13.72
N GLY A 372 -2.40 10.90 -13.64
CA GLY A 372 -1.72 11.90 -14.48
C GLY A 372 -1.75 11.59 -15.98
N LYS A 373 -1.85 10.30 -16.34
CA LYS A 373 -2.02 9.86 -17.72
C LYS A 373 -3.48 9.84 -18.18
N SER A 374 -4.44 9.75 -17.26
CA SER A 374 -5.86 9.67 -17.57
C SER A 374 -6.39 10.94 -18.26
N GLU A 375 -7.17 10.75 -19.31
CA GLU A 375 -7.86 11.84 -20.02
C GLU A 375 -9.13 12.33 -19.30
N SER A 376 -9.54 11.66 -18.22
CA SER A 376 -10.65 12.09 -17.37
C SER A 376 -10.35 13.38 -16.59
N TYR A 377 -9.05 13.71 -16.42
CA TYR A 377 -8.60 14.93 -15.75
C TYR A 377 -8.17 16.03 -16.73
N GLY A 378 -8.30 17.28 -16.28
CA GLY A 378 -7.78 18.43 -17.01
C GLY A 378 -6.25 18.48 -17.04
N PHE A 379 -5.67 19.27 -17.94
CA PHE A 379 -4.21 19.40 -18.09
C PHE A 379 -3.49 19.72 -16.77
N ASP A 380 -4.00 20.69 -16.01
CA ASP A 380 -3.37 21.13 -14.74
C ASP A 380 -3.43 20.06 -13.65
N GLU A 381 -4.54 19.31 -13.58
CA GLU A 381 -4.68 18.18 -12.65
C GLU A 381 -3.74 17.04 -13.02
N ARG A 382 -3.68 16.69 -14.31
CA ARG A 382 -2.76 15.67 -14.81
C ARG A 382 -1.31 16.04 -14.52
N MET A 383 -0.92 17.30 -14.75
CA MET A 383 0.42 17.82 -14.42
C MET A 383 0.71 17.69 -12.91
N ARG A 384 -0.25 18.04 -12.05
CA ARG A 384 -0.10 17.89 -10.58
C ARG A 384 0.07 16.43 -10.17
N HIS A 385 -0.75 15.52 -10.71
CA HIS A 385 -0.63 14.09 -10.42
C HIS A 385 0.72 13.52 -10.88
N LEU A 386 1.19 13.86 -12.08
CA LEU A 386 2.51 13.45 -12.54
C LEU A 386 3.63 14.00 -11.65
N GLU A 387 3.52 15.23 -11.14
CA GLU A 387 4.53 15.79 -10.24
C GLU A 387 4.56 15.07 -8.89
N MET A 388 3.39 14.78 -8.31
CA MET A 388 3.30 13.99 -7.07
C MET A 388 3.89 12.58 -7.26
N SER A 389 3.61 11.93 -8.39
CA SER A 389 4.22 10.64 -8.74
C SER A 389 5.75 10.74 -8.81
N ARG A 390 6.27 11.77 -9.50
CA ARG A 390 7.70 12.02 -9.66
C ARG A 390 8.40 12.20 -8.32
N MET A 391 7.82 13.01 -7.43
CA MET A 391 8.37 13.28 -6.09
C MET A 391 8.48 11.99 -5.28
N LEU A 392 7.41 11.19 -5.23
CA LEU A 392 7.42 9.93 -4.50
C LEU A 392 8.46 8.95 -5.03
N PHE A 393 8.60 8.80 -6.36
CA PHE A 393 9.63 7.93 -6.94
C PHE A 393 11.06 8.43 -6.70
N ILE A 394 11.28 9.75 -6.59
CA ILE A 394 12.57 10.32 -6.19
C ILE A 394 12.86 9.99 -4.72
N GLU A 395 11.89 10.18 -3.83
CA GLU A 395 12.05 9.88 -2.40
C GLU A 395 12.33 8.40 -2.12
N MET A 396 11.76 7.50 -2.93
CA MET A 396 11.98 6.05 -2.85
C MET A 396 13.24 5.57 -3.59
N ASP A 397 14.00 6.48 -4.22
CA ASP A 397 15.17 6.17 -5.05
C ASP A 397 14.89 5.16 -6.18
N VAL A 398 13.84 5.42 -6.97
CA VAL A 398 13.44 4.55 -8.10
C VAL A 398 13.63 5.27 -9.44
N PRO A 399 14.89 5.45 -9.91
CA PRO A 399 15.21 6.31 -11.05
C PRO A 399 14.53 5.89 -12.37
N LYS A 400 14.37 4.58 -12.60
CA LYS A 400 13.70 4.07 -13.81
C LYS A 400 12.21 4.45 -13.85
N ARG A 401 11.53 4.52 -12.70
CA ARG A 401 10.15 5.03 -12.61
C ARG A 401 10.09 6.54 -12.79
N VAL A 402 11.06 7.29 -12.25
CA VAL A 402 11.17 8.73 -12.50
C VAL A 402 11.26 9.03 -14.00
N GLU A 403 12.01 8.22 -14.76
CA GLU A 403 12.10 8.37 -16.21
C GLU A 403 10.75 8.11 -16.91
N GLN A 404 9.99 7.09 -16.48
CA GLN A 404 8.63 6.87 -16.99
C GLN A 404 7.70 8.08 -16.75
N VAL A 405 7.82 8.74 -15.61
CA VAL A 405 7.04 9.95 -15.31
C VAL A 405 7.48 11.12 -16.21
N LYS A 406 8.79 11.28 -16.48
CA LYS A 406 9.28 12.30 -17.43
C LYS A 406 8.75 12.09 -18.84
N ILE A 407 8.68 10.85 -19.30
CA ILE A 407 8.08 10.50 -20.60
C ILE A 407 6.61 10.94 -20.61
N ALA A 408 5.84 10.63 -19.56
CA ALA A 408 4.44 11.05 -19.45
C ALA A 408 4.28 12.58 -19.45
N PHE A 409 5.18 13.31 -18.79
CA PHE A 409 5.21 14.78 -18.85
C PHE A 409 5.43 15.30 -20.28
N ALA A 410 6.38 14.70 -21.00
CA ALA A 410 6.70 15.10 -22.37
C ALA A 410 5.52 14.83 -23.32
N GLU A 411 4.87 13.68 -23.17
CA GLU A 411 3.66 13.31 -23.93
C GLU A 411 2.51 14.29 -23.68
N LEU A 412 2.22 14.59 -22.42
CA LEU A 412 1.16 15.53 -22.05
C LEU A 412 1.40 16.94 -22.61
N ARG A 413 2.64 17.45 -22.51
CA ARG A 413 3.03 18.76 -23.07
C ARG A 413 2.95 18.77 -24.60
N ARG A 414 3.35 17.68 -25.26
CA ARG A 414 3.24 17.54 -26.72
C ARG A 414 1.78 17.56 -27.17
N ALA A 415 0.92 16.80 -26.51
CA ALA A 415 -0.52 16.78 -26.80
C ALA A 415 -1.14 18.18 -26.68
N ALA A 416 -0.82 18.91 -25.61
CA ALA A 416 -1.28 20.29 -25.41
C ALA A 416 -0.78 21.25 -26.51
N ASN A 417 0.48 21.12 -26.93
CA ASN A 417 1.04 21.95 -28.01
C ASN A 417 0.42 21.65 -29.38
N VAL A 418 0.10 20.38 -29.68
CA VAL A 418 -0.60 20.00 -30.92
C VAL A 418 -2.02 20.57 -30.92
N SER A 419 -2.76 20.45 -29.81
CA SER A 419 -4.07 21.08 -29.67
C SER A 419 -4.04 22.62 -29.75
N ALA A 420 -2.94 23.25 -29.33
CA ALA A 420 -2.75 24.69 -29.47
C ALA A 420 -2.36 25.09 -30.91
N ALA A 421 -1.61 24.25 -31.63
CA ALA A 421 -1.24 24.45 -33.02
C ALA A 421 -2.43 24.25 -33.98
N SER A 422 -3.31 23.27 -33.71
CA SER A 422 -4.54 23.09 -34.49
C SER A 422 -5.53 24.25 -34.32
N ARG A 423 -5.56 24.90 -33.14
CA ARG A 423 -6.31 26.16 -32.92
C ARG A 423 -5.67 27.38 -33.60
N LYS A 424 -4.42 27.29 -34.04
CA LYS A 424 -3.73 28.36 -34.78
C LYS A 424 -4.12 28.42 -36.26
N ASP A 425 -4.62 27.32 -36.84
CA ASP A 425 -5.13 27.31 -38.22
C ASP A 425 -6.53 27.93 -38.35
N ASP A 426 -7.27 28.08 -37.24
CA ASP A 426 -8.52 28.86 -37.15
C ASP A 426 -8.22 30.36 -36.90
N LEU A 427 -7.41 30.97 -37.77
CA LEU A 427 -6.99 32.39 -37.72
C LEU A 427 -8.13 33.43 -37.91
N ALA A 428 -9.39 33.02 -37.78
CA ALA A 428 -10.50 33.94 -37.62
C ALA A 428 -10.71 34.26 -36.14
N ALA A 429 -10.79 35.54 -35.78
CA ALA A 429 -11.25 35.94 -34.45
C ALA A 429 -12.61 35.25 -34.15
N PRO A 430 -12.82 34.68 -32.95
CA PRO A 430 -14.10 34.09 -32.59
C PRO A 430 -15.18 35.15 -32.78
N ALA A 431 -16.15 34.89 -33.67
CA ALA A 431 -17.19 35.86 -33.95
C ALA A 431 -18.12 35.99 -32.73
N ILE A 432 -18.13 37.15 -32.07
CA ILE A 432 -19.14 37.46 -31.04
C ILE A 432 -20.45 37.80 -31.77
N ILE A 433 -21.34 36.82 -31.86
CA ILE A 433 -22.69 37.00 -32.43
C ILE A 433 -23.59 37.59 -31.35
N THR A 434 -24.11 38.81 -31.57
CA THR A 434 -24.99 39.47 -30.60
C THR A 434 -26.02 40.40 -31.24
N GLY A 435 -27.27 40.31 -30.76
CA GLY A 435 -28.34 41.27 -31.06
C GLY A 435 -28.43 42.41 -30.04
N ASN A 436 -27.71 42.32 -28.90
CA ASN A 436 -27.84 43.24 -27.78
C ASN A 436 -27.13 44.58 -28.07
N ARG A 437 -27.84 45.69 -27.85
CA ARG A 437 -27.32 47.05 -28.08
C ARG A 437 -26.11 47.40 -27.20
N GLN A 438 -26.15 47.05 -25.92
CA GLN A 438 -25.04 47.30 -24.98
C GLN A 438 -23.80 46.48 -25.36
N MET A 439 -23.98 45.23 -25.80
CA MET A 439 -22.85 44.43 -26.27
C MET A 439 -22.20 45.01 -27.54
N LYS A 440 -23.00 45.60 -28.44
CA LYS A 440 -22.46 46.34 -29.60
C LYS A 440 -21.65 47.57 -29.19
N GLU A 441 -22.08 48.28 -28.14
CA GLU A 441 -21.32 49.41 -27.58
C GLU A 441 -19.98 48.95 -26.97
N ILE A 442 -19.97 47.81 -26.27
CA ILE A 442 -18.75 47.17 -25.75
C ILE A 442 -17.82 46.78 -26.90
N LEU A 443 -18.32 46.12 -27.94
CA LEU A 443 -17.51 45.76 -29.11
C LEU A 443 -16.93 46.99 -29.83
N ALA A 444 -17.70 48.08 -29.93
CA ALA A 444 -17.20 49.35 -30.47
C ALA A 444 -16.11 49.99 -29.58
N ALA A 445 -16.18 49.80 -28.27
CA ALA A 445 -15.11 50.22 -27.37
C ALA A 445 -13.87 49.34 -27.54
N VAL A 446 -14.03 48.02 -27.65
CA VAL A 446 -12.95 47.07 -27.96
C VAL A 446 -12.22 47.46 -29.23
N GLU A 447 -12.93 47.81 -30.29
CA GLU A 447 -12.33 48.25 -31.56
C GLU A 447 -11.38 49.45 -31.41
N ARG A 448 -11.64 50.35 -30.46
CA ARG A 448 -10.77 51.51 -30.20
C ARG A 448 -9.52 51.16 -29.40
N ILE A 449 -9.60 50.15 -28.52
CA ILE A 449 -8.52 49.81 -27.59
C ILE A 449 -7.67 48.63 -28.04
N LYS A 450 -8.17 47.77 -28.94
CA LYS A 450 -7.55 46.47 -29.27
C LYS A 450 -6.09 46.58 -29.71
N ASN A 451 -5.70 47.66 -30.39
CA ASN A 451 -4.33 47.86 -30.88
C ASN A 451 -3.45 48.68 -29.93
N THR A 452 -3.90 48.93 -28.69
CA THR A 452 -3.17 49.72 -27.71
C THR A 452 -2.52 48.82 -26.65
N SER A 453 -1.56 49.36 -25.91
CA SER A 453 -0.88 48.65 -24.82
C SER A 453 -1.55 48.84 -23.44
N HIS A 454 -2.77 49.38 -23.40
CA HIS A 454 -3.48 49.63 -22.14
C HIS A 454 -3.90 48.33 -21.45
N THR A 455 -3.84 48.31 -20.12
CA THR A 455 -4.45 47.25 -19.30
C THR A 455 -5.97 47.36 -19.35
N VAL A 456 -6.65 46.24 -19.56
CA VAL A 456 -8.11 46.17 -19.70
C VAL A 456 -8.71 45.43 -18.50
N LEU A 457 -9.68 46.04 -17.84
CA LEU A 457 -10.50 45.41 -16.80
C LEU A 457 -11.86 45.04 -17.38
N ILE A 458 -12.21 43.75 -17.36
CA ILE A 458 -13.51 43.26 -17.81
C ILE A 458 -14.35 42.90 -16.58
N THR A 459 -15.47 43.58 -16.40
CA THR A 459 -16.39 43.36 -15.29
C THR A 459 -17.68 42.68 -15.75
N GLY A 460 -18.33 41.95 -14.83
CA GLY A 460 -19.60 41.27 -15.09
C GLY A 460 -19.77 40.02 -14.22
N GLU A 461 -20.99 39.52 -14.12
CA GLU A 461 -21.34 38.32 -13.36
C GLU A 461 -20.65 37.05 -13.90
N THR A 462 -20.58 36.00 -13.08
CA THR A 462 -20.02 34.71 -13.51
C THR A 462 -20.85 34.13 -14.65
N GLY A 463 -20.19 33.63 -15.70
CA GLY A 463 -20.86 33.03 -16.86
C GLY A 463 -21.28 33.99 -17.98
N THR A 464 -21.04 35.31 -17.86
CA THR A 464 -21.42 36.31 -18.88
C THR A 464 -20.47 36.41 -20.08
N GLY A 465 -19.51 35.48 -20.22
CA GLY A 465 -18.59 35.44 -21.36
C GLY A 465 -17.40 36.39 -21.28
N LYS A 466 -16.92 36.74 -20.07
CA LYS A 466 -15.72 37.59 -19.88
C LYS A 466 -14.47 37.01 -20.55
N ASP A 467 -14.27 35.70 -20.43
CA ASP A 467 -13.13 34.99 -21.04
C ASP A 467 -13.20 35.05 -22.57
N LEU A 468 -14.41 34.92 -23.14
CA LEU A 468 -14.66 35.06 -24.57
C LEU A 468 -14.36 36.47 -25.08
N LEU A 469 -14.74 37.51 -24.33
CA LEU A 469 -14.43 38.89 -24.67
C LEU A 469 -12.93 39.19 -24.58
N ALA A 470 -12.23 38.67 -23.57
CA ALA A 470 -10.78 38.81 -23.45
C ALA A 470 -10.04 38.14 -24.63
N GLU A 471 -10.46 36.94 -25.02
CA GLU A 471 -9.91 36.23 -26.17
C GLU A 471 -10.20 36.98 -27.48
N TYR A 472 -11.40 37.54 -27.63
CA TYR A 472 -11.76 38.38 -28.78
C TYR A 472 -10.86 39.62 -28.88
N ILE A 473 -10.60 40.31 -27.77
CA ILE A 473 -9.69 41.46 -27.72
C ILE A 473 -8.28 41.05 -28.17
N HIS A 474 -7.74 39.96 -27.61
CA HIS A 474 -6.41 39.48 -27.96
C HIS A 474 -6.31 39.12 -29.45
N ARG A 475 -7.22 38.29 -29.96
CA ARG A 475 -7.22 37.84 -31.36
C ARG A 475 -7.52 38.94 -32.37
N SER A 476 -8.17 40.03 -31.94
CA SER A 476 -8.46 41.19 -32.80
C SER A 476 -7.35 42.26 -32.76
N SER A 477 -6.33 42.08 -31.93
CA SER A 477 -5.24 43.04 -31.71
C SER A 477 -4.02 42.80 -32.60
N THR A 478 -3.05 43.72 -32.55
CA THR A 478 -1.69 43.51 -33.09
C THR A 478 -0.94 42.34 -32.45
N ARG A 479 -1.41 41.84 -31.30
CA ARG A 479 -0.85 40.69 -30.57
C ARG A 479 -1.52 39.36 -30.91
N ALA A 480 -2.41 39.31 -31.91
CA ALA A 480 -3.16 38.10 -32.26
C ALA A 480 -2.30 36.85 -32.52
N ASN A 481 -1.06 37.04 -33.00
CA ASN A 481 -0.10 35.96 -33.26
C ASN A 481 0.86 35.68 -32.09
N LYS A 482 0.71 36.39 -30.97
CA LYS A 482 1.53 36.29 -29.77
C LYS A 482 0.83 35.42 -28.72
N PRO A 483 1.50 35.00 -27.63
CA PRO A 483 0.87 34.15 -26.63
C PRO A 483 -0.35 34.81 -25.94
N PHE A 484 -1.40 34.04 -25.70
CA PHE A 484 -2.52 34.41 -24.81
C PHE A 484 -2.53 33.45 -23.62
N ARG A 485 -2.27 33.97 -22.42
CA ARG A 485 -2.20 33.17 -21.18
C ARG A 485 -3.31 33.60 -20.24
N ILE A 486 -4.11 32.65 -19.80
CA ILE A 486 -5.16 32.85 -18.79
C ILE A 486 -4.70 32.16 -17.51
N VAL A 487 -4.69 32.89 -16.40
CA VAL A 487 -4.30 32.36 -15.09
C VAL A 487 -5.37 32.71 -14.06
N ASN A 488 -5.95 31.67 -13.45
CA ASN A 488 -6.84 31.81 -12.31
C ASN A 488 -6.00 31.89 -11.04
N THR A 489 -5.83 33.09 -10.49
CA THR A 489 -4.99 33.28 -9.29
C THR A 489 -5.62 32.70 -8.04
N ALA A 490 -6.95 32.53 -7.99
CA ALA A 490 -7.64 31.87 -6.89
C ALA A 490 -7.37 30.35 -6.83
N ALA A 491 -6.84 29.75 -7.90
CA ALA A 491 -6.45 28.35 -7.93
C ALA A 491 -4.99 28.12 -7.49
N ILE A 492 -4.22 29.19 -7.26
CA ILE A 492 -2.83 29.12 -6.81
C ILE A 492 -2.79 29.41 -5.30
N PRO A 493 -2.20 28.53 -4.47
CA PRO A 493 -2.01 28.80 -3.04
C PRO A 493 -1.26 30.11 -2.82
N SER A 494 -1.66 30.88 -1.81
CA SER A 494 -1.08 32.20 -1.49
C SER A 494 0.43 32.16 -1.33
N GLU A 495 0.95 31.06 -0.80
CA GLU A 495 2.37 30.85 -0.52
C GLU A 495 3.20 30.64 -1.79
N LEU A 496 2.56 30.22 -2.89
CA LEU A 496 3.23 29.89 -4.16
C LEU A 496 3.00 30.93 -5.25
N LEU A 497 2.04 31.84 -5.06
CA LEU A 497 1.61 32.81 -6.07
C LEU A 497 2.77 33.57 -6.72
N GLU A 498 3.70 34.08 -5.91
CA GLU A 498 4.84 34.84 -6.39
C GLU A 498 5.80 33.97 -7.21
N SER A 499 6.13 32.77 -6.72
CA SER A 499 7.03 31.84 -7.40
C SER A 499 6.46 31.30 -8.72
N GLU A 500 5.13 31.20 -8.83
CA GLU A 500 4.46 30.81 -10.07
C GLU A 500 4.39 31.97 -11.06
N LEU A 501 4.03 33.18 -10.62
CA LEU A 501 3.90 34.34 -11.51
C LEU A 501 5.24 34.81 -12.07
N PHE A 502 6.26 34.88 -11.22
CA PHE A 502 7.56 35.48 -11.54
C PHE A 502 8.68 34.45 -11.73
N GLY A 503 8.46 33.19 -11.37
CA GLY A 503 9.48 32.17 -11.45
C GLY A 503 10.51 32.26 -10.32
N TYR A 504 11.55 31.44 -10.40
CA TYR A 504 12.65 31.47 -9.44
C TYR A 504 13.95 30.92 -10.05
N ARG A 505 15.08 31.33 -9.50
CA ARG A 505 16.40 30.77 -9.84
C ARG A 505 16.75 29.61 -8.90
N LYS A 506 17.61 28.71 -9.36
CA LYS A 506 18.17 27.64 -8.55
C LYS A 506 18.76 28.21 -7.25
N GLY A 507 18.37 27.61 -6.12
CA GLY A 507 18.89 27.97 -4.80
C GLY A 507 18.19 29.12 -4.08
N THR A 508 17.08 29.67 -4.61
CA THR A 508 16.29 30.70 -3.91
C THR A 508 15.54 30.18 -2.67
N TYR A 509 15.27 28.88 -2.59
CA TYR A 509 14.73 28.19 -1.41
C TYR A 509 15.12 26.70 -1.39
N THR A 510 14.93 26.05 -0.24
CA THR A 510 15.17 24.61 -0.05
C THR A 510 14.26 23.80 -0.99
N GLY A 511 14.84 23.23 -2.05
CA GLY A 511 14.10 22.48 -3.09
C GLY A 511 14.15 23.09 -4.49
N ALA A 512 14.61 24.34 -4.65
CA ALA A 512 14.81 24.99 -5.95
C ALA A 512 16.04 24.42 -6.69
N THR A 513 15.90 23.20 -7.23
CA THR A 513 16.99 22.44 -7.88
C THR A 513 17.34 22.91 -9.28
N HIS A 514 16.45 23.68 -9.92
CA HIS A 514 16.60 24.24 -11.26
C HIS A 514 15.95 25.64 -11.34
N ASP A 515 16.26 26.37 -12.41
CA ASP A 515 15.58 27.63 -12.73
C ASP A 515 14.18 27.33 -13.27
N LYS A 516 13.18 28.11 -12.82
CA LYS A 516 11.80 28.05 -13.30
C LYS A 516 11.40 29.43 -13.84
N ALA A 517 10.99 29.50 -15.10
CA ALA A 517 10.42 30.69 -15.71
C ALA A 517 9.03 31.00 -15.13
N GLY A 518 8.71 32.29 -14.99
CA GLY A 518 7.41 32.73 -14.46
C GLY A 518 6.27 32.57 -15.47
N LEU A 519 5.03 32.46 -14.98
CA LEU A 519 3.85 32.44 -15.84
C LEU A 519 3.72 33.74 -16.66
N ILE A 520 4.12 34.88 -16.10
CA ILE A 520 4.11 36.18 -16.81
C ILE A 520 5.10 36.17 -17.97
N GLU A 521 6.29 35.60 -17.76
CA GLU A 521 7.32 35.43 -18.80
C GLU A 521 6.80 34.56 -19.96
N SER A 522 5.97 33.55 -19.67
CA SER A 522 5.36 32.71 -20.70
C SER A 522 4.35 33.43 -21.62
N ALA A 523 4.02 34.69 -21.31
CA ALA A 523 3.16 35.57 -22.10
C ALA A 523 3.93 36.76 -22.71
N GLU A 524 5.27 36.69 -22.78
CA GLU A 524 6.11 37.73 -23.35
C GLU A 524 5.63 38.17 -24.75
N GLU A 525 5.59 39.48 -24.96
CA GLU A 525 5.04 40.17 -26.15
C GLU A 525 3.55 39.88 -26.45
N GLY A 526 2.87 39.10 -25.62
CA GLY A 526 1.49 38.65 -25.77
C GLY A 526 0.51 39.33 -24.82
N THR A 527 -0.48 38.57 -24.37
CA THR A 527 -1.52 39.01 -23.43
C THR A 527 -1.60 38.04 -22.27
N PHE A 528 -1.52 38.58 -21.05
CA PHE A 528 -1.69 37.85 -19.80
C PHE A 528 -3.02 38.28 -19.17
N LEU A 529 -3.92 37.33 -18.92
CA LEU A 529 -5.23 37.55 -18.32
C LEU A 529 -5.24 36.99 -16.89
N PHE A 530 -5.42 37.88 -15.92
CA PHE A 530 -5.77 37.51 -14.55
C PHE A 530 -7.25 37.19 -14.48
N ARG A 531 -7.59 35.97 -14.06
CA ARG A 531 -8.96 35.49 -13.85
C ARG A 531 -9.30 35.40 -12.38
#